data_AF-A0A2L0PPY1-F1
#
_entry.id   AF-A0A2L0PPY1-F1
#
_cell.length_a   1.000
_cell.length_b   1.000
_cell.length_c   1.000
_cell.angle_alpha   90.00
_cell.angle_beta   90.00
_cell.angle_gamma   90.00
#
_symmetry.space_group_name_H-M   'P 1'
#
loop_
_entity.id
_entity.type
_entity.pdbx_description
1 polymer ?
#
loop_
_entity_poly.entity_id
_entity_poly.type
_entity_poly.pdbx_seq_one_letter_code
_entity_poly.pdbx_strand_id
1 'polypeptide(L)' 'MSELLPEPVMPEDWECCGSDCGDVCVWNMYYRDKAAYDAQQLQLKNQVANEKDIADEH' A
#
# COMPACT_ATOMS: atom_id res chain seq x y z
N MET A 1 7.96 -4.54 -16.97
CA MET A 1 8.22 -4.46 -15.52
C MET A 1 6.86 -4.27 -14.88
N SER A 2 6.35 -5.25 -14.15
CA SER A 2 5.12 -5.07 -13.37
C SER A 2 5.45 -4.05 -12.30
N GLU A 3 4.97 -2.81 -12.46
CA GLU A 3 5.27 -1.71 -11.54
C GLU A 3 4.49 -1.94 -10.23
N LEU A 4 5.09 -2.72 -9.34
CA LEU A 4 4.62 -2.85 -7.96
C LEU A 4 4.76 -1.49 -7.29
N LEU A 5 3.69 -1.05 -6.63
CA LEU A 5 3.73 0.14 -5.80
C LEU A 5 4.75 -0.12 -4.69
N PRO A 6 5.68 0.82 -4.46
CA PRO A 6 6.60 0.71 -3.34
C PRO A 6 5.80 0.72 -2.03
N GLU A 7 6.27 -0.01 -1.03
CA GLU A 7 5.68 0.03 0.30
C GLU A 7 5.81 1.45 0.87
N PRO A 8 4.70 2.08 1.28
CA PRO A 8 4.76 3.42 1.83
C PRO A 8 5.41 3.40 3.21
N VAL A 9 6.33 4.33 3.43
CA VAL A 9 7.04 4.47 4.71
C VAL A 9 6.11 5.12 5.72
N MET A 10 5.96 4.47 6.88
CA MET A 10 5.19 5.04 7.98
C MET A 10 5.87 6.33 8.46
N PRO A 11 5.16 7.47 8.44
CA PRO A 11 5.70 8.71 8.98
C PRO A 11 5.87 8.59 10.50
N GLU A 12 6.83 9.32 11.04
CA GLU A 12 7.04 9.37 12.49
C GLU A 12 6.00 10.27 13.16
N ASP A 13 5.74 10.06 14.45
CA ASP A 13 4.73 10.83 15.21
C ASP A 13 5.07 12.32 15.32
N TRP A 14 6.33 12.70 15.12
CA TRP A 14 6.79 14.09 15.12
C TRP A 14 6.73 14.75 13.73
N GLU A 15 6.41 13.98 12.69
CA GLU A 15 6.27 14.55 11.34
C GLU A 15 4.98 15.36 11.20
N CYS A 16 5.03 16.32 10.28
CA CYS A 16 4.06 17.41 10.22
C CYS A 16 2.63 16.89 10.01
N CYS A 17 1.81 16.93 11.07
CA CYS A 17 0.37 16.78 10.99
C CYS A 17 -0.31 17.49 12.16
N GLY A 18 -1.12 18.50 11.87
CA GLY A 18 -1.70 19.42 12.85
C GLY A 18 -2.06 20.75 12.20
N SER A 19 -2.60 21.71 12.95
CA SER A 19 -3.01 23.00 12.38
C SER A 19 -1.85 23.83 11.83
N ASP A 20 -0.64 23.64 12.36
CA ASP A 20 0.58 24.31 11.88
C ASP A 20 1.09 23.76 10.54
N CYS A 21 0.58 22.60 10.10
CA CYS A 21 1.00 21.91 8.87
C CYS A 21 0.04 22.13 7.69
N GLY A 22 -1.10 22.80 7.93
CA GLY A 22 -2.14 23.02 6.93
C GLY A 22 -2.62 21.71 6.27
N ASP A 23 -2.89 21.78 4.96
CA ASP A 23 -3.38 20.63 4.17
C ASP A 23 -2.28 19.61 3.80
N VAL A 24 -1.02 19.86 4.18
CA VAL A 24 0.15 19.03 3.84
C VAL A 24 0.48 18.07 5.00
N CYS A 25 -0.54 17.48 5.62
CA CYS A 25 -0.32 16.46 6.65
C CYS A 25 0.28 15.20 6.00
N VAL A 26 1.48 14.79 6.43
CA VAL A 26 2.19 13.62 5.90
C VAL A 26 1.40 12.33 6.10
N TRP A 27 0.63 12.24 7.18
CA TRP A 27 -0.24 11.09 7.45
C TRP A 27 -1.33 10.94 6.40
N ASN A 28 -1.90 12.04 5.88
CA ASN A 28 -2.91 11.96 4.81
C ASN A 28 -2.33 11.38 3.52
N MET A 29 -1.09 11.77 3.18
CA MET A 29 -0.40 11.22 2.01
C MET A 29 -0.08 9.73 2.23
N TYR A 30 0.47 9.39 3.41
CA TYR A 30 0.74 8.01 3.79
C TYR A 30 -0.50 7.12 3.67
N TYR A 31 -1.64 7.53 4.23
CA TYR A 31 -2.86 6.72 4.16
C TYR A 31 -3.38 6.56 2.73
N ARG A 32 -3.27 7.60 1.90
CA ARG A 32 -3.66 7.53 0.49
C ARG A 32 -2.79 6.51 -0.28
N ASP A 33 -1.48 6.58 -0.06
CA ASP A 33 -0.53 5.71 -0.76
C ASP A 33 -0.61 4.27 -0.22
N LYS A 34 -0.84 4.10 1.09
CA LYS A 34 -1.09 2.81 1.73
C LYS A 34 -2.35 2.14 1.21
N ALA A 35 -3.43 2.88 1.00
CA ALA A 35 -4.65 2.30 0.44
C ALA A 35 -4.41 1.73 -0.97
N ALA A 36 -3.65 2.43 -1.81
CA ALA A 36 -3.30 1.95 -3.15
C ALA A 36 -2.38 0.71 -3.08
N TYR A 37 -1.37 0.74 -2.21
CA TYR A 37 -0.47 -0.39 -1.99
C TYR A 37 -1.23 -1.63 -1.50
N ASP A 38 -2.05 -1.49 -0.45
CA ASP A 38 -2.83 -2.59 0.13
C ASP A 38 -3.78 -3.21 -0.91
N ALA A 39 -4.41 -2.39 -1.76
CA ALA A 39 -5.27 -2.87 -2.84
C ALA A 39 -4.49 -3.72 -3.85
N GLN A 40 -3.29 -3.28 -4.25
CA GLN A 40 -2.43 -4.06 -5.14
C GLN A 40 -1.96 -5.37 -4.46
N GLN A 41 -1.57 -5.32 -3.20
CA GLN A 41 -1.16 -6.52 -2.45
C GLN A 41 -2.30 -7.53 -2.33
N LEU A 42 -3.53 -7.09 -2.14
CA LEU A 42 -4.70 -7.97 -2.11
C LEU A 42 -4.92 -8.65 -3.47
N GLN A 43 -4.80 -7.90 -4.57
CA GLN A 43 -4.89 -8.45 -5.92
C GLN A 43 -3.80 -9.50 -6.18
N LEU A 44 -2.56 -9.22 -5.80
CA LEU A 44 -1.44 -10.15 -5.95
C LEU A 44 -1.64 -11.42 -5.11
N LYS A 45 -2.08 -11.28 -3.86
CA LYS A 45 -2.39 -12.45 -2.99
C LYS A 45 -3.46 -13.34 -3.62
N ASN A 46 -4.51 -12.74 -4.18
CA ASN A 46 -5.57 -13.50 -4.86
C ASN A 46 -5.05 -14.17 -6.14
N GLN A 47 -4.18 -13.50 -6.90
CA GLN A 47 -3.54 -14.10 -8.09
C GLN A 47 -2.64 -15.28 -7.72
N VAL A 48 -1.77 -15.11 -6.72
CA VAL A 48 -0.86 -16.17 -6.25
C VAL A 48 -1.62 -17.36 -5.66
N ALA A 49 -2.72 -17.11 -4.93
CA ALA A 49 -3.58 -18.19 -4.43
C ALA A 49 -4.21 -18.98 -5.60
N ASN A 50 -4.77 -18.27 -6.58
CA ASN A 50 -5.42 -18.88 -7.74
C ASN A 50 -4.42 -19.63 -8.65
N GLU A 51 -3.20 -19.10 -8.83
CA GLU A 51 -2.13 -19.80 -9.57
C GLU A 51 -1.67 -21.07 -8.86
N LYS A 52 -1.62 -21.08 -7.52
CA LYS A 52 -1.29 -22.30 -6.75
C LYS A 52 -2.36 -23.37 -6.86
N ASP A 53 -3.63 -22.99 -6.82
CA ASP A 53 -4.73 -23.94 -6.97
C ASP A 53 -4.73 -24.58 -8.37
N ILE A 54 -4.38 -23.82 -9.43
CA ILE A 54 -4.23 -24.34 -10.79
C ILE A 54 -3.00 -25.28 -10.92
N ALA A 55 -1.92 -25.01 -10.17
CA ALA A 55 -0.69 -25.80 -10.24
C ALA A 55 -0.76 -27.14 -9.50
N ASP A 56 -1.69 -27.32 -8.56
CA ASP A 56 -1.89 -28.58 -7.82
C ASP A 56 -2.84 -29.56 -8.54
N GLU A 57 -3.53 -29.11 -9.60
CA GLU A 57 -4.45 -29.92 -10.42
C GLU A 57 -3.79 -30.51 -11.69
N HIS A 58 -2.46 -30.55 -11.79
CA HIS A 58 -1.69 -31.17 -12.89
C HIS A 58 -0.61 -32.14 -12.39
#